data_AF-X1FKY4-F1
#
_entry.id   AF-X1FKY4-F1
#
_cell.length_a   1.000
_cell.length_b   1.000
_cell.length_c   1.000
_cell.angle_alpha   90.00
_cell.angle_beta   90.00
_cell.angle_gamma   90.00
#
_symmetry.space_group_name_H-M   'P 1'
#
loop_
_entity.id
_entity.type
_entity.pdbx_description
1 polymer ?
#
loop_
_entity_poly.entity_id
_entity_poly.type
_entity_poly.pdbx_seq_one_letter_code
_entity_poly.pdbx_strand_id
1 'polypeptide(L)'
;MKKNLRTFLLVLFFSAFFLQGQQCLSITRNSDVYNSKSLNRIAIAAVGDSITSEISMRAGRAPYYLVFDKKGVFLKSIKNPSQMQGGGASSVVVDLLIKESVKTVIAGKFGDKMKKQLKANKIKYHERTGITKEIVETIIKKKIKKN
;
A
#
# COMPACT_ATOMS: atom_id res chain seq x y z
N MET A 1 10.58 62.04 -32.94
CA MET A 1 11.53 61.05 -32.35
C MET A 1 10.75 60.19 -31.35
N LYS A 2 10.06 59.13 -31.77
CA LYS A 2 10.60 57.77 -32.02
C LYS A 2 11.47 57.30 -30.83
N LYS A 3 10.87 56.68 -29.80
CA LYS A 3 11.61 55.88 -28.79
C LYS A 3 10.79 54.95 -27.87
N ASN A 4 9.45 54.88 -27.96
CA ASN A 4 8.66 54.06 -27.00
C ASN A 4 7.88 52.87 -27.61
N LEU A 5 8.17 52.49 -28.86
CA LEU A 5 7.52 51.32 -29.51
C LEU A 5 8.27 50.00 -29.26
N ARG A 6 9.49 50.06 -28.70
CA ARG A 6 10.29 48.86 -28.39
C ARG A 6 9.92 48.21 -27.06
N THR A 7 9.40 48.97 -26.11
CA THR A 7 9.05 48.45 -24.77
C THR A 7 7.69 47.74 -24.76
N PHE A 8 6.78 48.11 -25.66
CA PHE A 8 5.46 47.45 -25.76
C PHE A 8 5.50 46.13 -26.57
N LEU A 9 6.51 45.93 -27.41
CA LEU A 9 6.67 44.71 -28.22
C LEU A 9 7.33 43.54 -27.44
N LEU A 10 7.94 43.83 -26.28
CA LEU A 10 8.62 42.81 -25.45
C LEU A 10 7.70 42.19 -24.38
N VAL A 11 6.58 42.83 -24.04
CA VAL A 11 5.63 42.30 -23.05
C VAL A 11 4.63 41.31 -23.67
N LEU A 12 4.36 41.40 -24.98
CA LEU A 12 3.50 40.43 -25.69
C LEU A 12 4.20 39.08 -25.99
N PHE A 13 5.53 39.02 -25.91
CA PHE A 13 6.28 37.78 -26.13
C PHE A 13 6.44 36.92 -24.86
N PHE A 14 6.26 37.49 -23.67
CA PHE A 14 6.40 36.74 -22.40
C PHE A 14 5.12 36.04 -21.93
N SER A 15 3.95 36.37 -22.48
CA SER A 15 2.68 35.70 -22.15
C SER A 15 2.31 34.55 -23.10
N ALA A 16 2.97 34.45 -24.26
CA ALA A 16 2.69 33.39 -25.25
C ALA A 16 3.60 32.16 -25.12
N PHE A 17 4.64 32.21 -24.28
CA PHE A 17 5.52 31.05 -24.03
C PHE A 17 4.91 30.01 -23.07
N PHE A 18 3.72 30.29 -22.53
CA PHE A 18 3.03 29.39 -21.59
C PHE A 18 2.06 28.41 -22.27
N LEU A 19 1.98 28.39 -23.61
CA LEU A 19 1.06 27.51 -24.34
C LEU A 19 1.71 26.37 -25.12
N GLN A 20 3.02 26.16 -25.03
CA GLN A 20 3.68 24.94 -25.56
C GLN A 20 4.29 24.12 -24.43
N GLY A 21 3.39 23.59 -23.60
CA GLY A 21 3.70 22.54 -22.62
C GLY A 21 2.73 21.36 -22.71
N GLN A 22 1.92 21.27 -23.77
CA GLN A 22 1.09 20.11 -24.02
C GLN A 22 1.44 19.49 -25.37
N GLN A 23 2.06 18.31 -25.26
CA GLN A 23 1.92 17.09 -26.05
C GLN A 23 3.25 16.57 -26.61
N CYS A 24 3.95 15.78 -25.80
CA CYS A 24 4.68 14.64 -26.33
C CYS A 24 4.14 13.36 -25.69
N LEU A 25 3.60 12.53 -26.56
CA LEU A 25 2.91 11.28 -26.32
C LEU A 25 3.87 10.26 -25.69
N SER A 26 3.63 9.88 -24.44
CA SER A 26 3.92 8.51 -24.00
C SER A 26 2.63 7.97 -23.39
N ILE A 27 1.88 7.28 -24.24
CA ILE A 27 0.95 6.25 -23.81
C ILE A 27 1.78 5.24 -23.03
N THR A 28 1.67 5.30 -21.69
CA THR A 28 1.48 4.19 -20.75
C THR A 28 2.09 4.56 -19.40
N ARG A 29 1.34 5.30 -18.57
CA ARG A 29 1.44 5.15 -17.11
C ARG A 29 0.13 4.59 -16.57
N ASN A 30 -0.13 3.35 -17.00
CA ASN A 30 -0.78 2.24 -16.29
C ASN A 30 -1.64 2.64 -15.07
N SER A 31 -2.63 3.49 -15.31
CA SER A 31 -3.64 3.89 -14.31
C SER A 31 -4.89 3.02 -14.40
N ASP A 32 -4.97 2.16 -15.43
CA ASP A 32 -6.16 1.37 -15.76
C ASP A 32 -6.11 -0.08 -15.24
N VAL A 33 -5.11 -0.47 -14.43
CA VAL A 33 -5.02 -1.83 -13.85
C VAL A 33 -5.37 -1.90 -12.35
N TYR A 34 -5.45 -0.79 -11.61
CA TYR A 34 -5.56 -0.87 -10.14
C TYR A 34 -6.77 -0.20 -9.49
N ASN A 35 -7.78 0.17 -10.28
CA ASN A 35 -9.11 0.47 -9.74
C ASN A 35 -10.24 -0.21 -10.54
N SER A 36 -10.31 -1.54 -10.48
CA SER A 36 -11.51 -2.24 -10.89
C SER A 36 -11.68 -3.52 -10.08
N LYS A 37 -12.68 -3.52 -9.20
CA LYS A 37 -13.34 -4.71 -8.63
C LYS A 37 -12.63 -5.37 -7.42
N SER A 38 -12.98 -4.90 -6.22
CA SER A 38 -12.89 -5.66 -4.95
C SER A 38 -11.61 -6.48 -4.74
N LEU A 39 -10.47 -5.82 -4.55
CA LEU A 39 -9.22 -6.53 -4.28
C LEU A 39 -9.20 -6.99 -2.82
N ASN A 40 -9.57 -8.26 -2.60
CA ASN A 40 -9.37 -8.97 -1.34
C ASN A 40 -7.86 -9.23 -1.11
N ARG A 41 -7.08 -8.17 -0.86
CA ARG A 41 -5.65 -8.28 -0.56
C ARG A 41 -5.44 -8.85 0.83
N ILE A 42 -4.33 -9.58 0.95
CA ILE A 42 -3.89 -10.22 2.19
C ILE A 42 -2.58 -9.56 2.59
N ALA A 43 -2.45 -9.10 3.82
CA ALA A 43 -1.19 -8.62 4.37
C ALA A 43 -0.67 -9.57 5.44
N ILE A 44 0.64 -9.81 5.45
CA ILE A 44 1.30 -10.64 6.45
C ILE A 44 2.37 -9.81 7.14
N ALA A 45 2.27 -9.71 8.46
CA ALA A 45 3.27 -9.10 9.30
C ALA A 45 4.51 -10.01 9.34
N ALA A 46 5.65 -9.52 8.87
CA ALA A 46 6.87 -10.31 8.73
C ALA A 46 8.05 -9.64 9.45
N VAL A 47 9.02 -10.46 9.85
CA VAL A 47 10.29 -9.99 10.45
C VAL A 47 11.21 -9.38 9.40
N GLY A 48 11.15 -9.86 8.15
CA GLY A 48 11.89 -9.37 7.00
C GLY A 48 10.98 -8.99 5.83
N ASP A 49 11.59 -8.47 4.78
CA ASP A 49 10.95 -8.01 3.55
C ASP A 49 10.78 -9.10 2.48
N SER A 50 11.28 -10.31 2.74
CA SER A 50 11.20 -11.46 1.83
C SER A 50 9.96 -12.32 2.10
N ILE A 51 9.43 -12.95 1.05
CA ILE A 51 8.33 -13.92 1.14
C ILE A 51 8.69 -15.18 1.95
N THR A 52 9.98 -15.46 2.14
CA THR A 52 10.47 -16.55 2.99
C THR A 52 10.71 -16.12 4.43
N SER A 53 10.46 -14.85 4.76
CA SER A 53 10.60 -14.36 6.13
C SER A 53 9.53 -14.94 7.05
N GLU A 54 9.92 -15.11 8.31
CA GLU A 54 9.02 -15.52 9.37
C GLU A 54 7.96 -14.47 9.68
N ILE A 55 6.79 -14.94 10.11
CA ILE A 55 5.71 -14.09 10.59
C ILE A 55 6.12 -13.44 11.91
N SER A 56 5.98 -12.12 11.98
CA SER A 56 6.26 -11.38 13.20
C SER A 56 5.23 -11.71 14.28
N MET A 57 5.72 -11.96 15.50
CA MET A 57 4.86 -12.22 16.65
C MET A 57 4.04 -10.98 17.06
N ARG A 58 4.51 -9.76 16.74
CA ARG A 58 3.88 -8.52 17.19
C ARG A 58 3.33 -7.74 16.01
N ALA A 59 2.02 -7.78 15.77
CA ALA A 59 1.41 -7.08 14.62
C ALA A 59 1.76 -5.57 14.61
N GLY A 60 1.42 -4.81 15.65
CA GLY A 60 1.63 -3.35 15.66
C GLY A 60 3.10 -2.91 15.54
N ARG A 61 4.06 -3.79 15.83
CA ARG A 61 5.51 -3.51 15.80
C ARG A 61 6.26 -4.40 14.80
N ALA A 62 5.55 -5.06 13.91
CA ALA A 62 6.17 -5.89 12.89
C ALA A 62 7.08 -5.01 12.03
N PRO A 63 8.32 -5.41 11.70
CA PRO A 63 9.21 -4.61 10.86
C PRO A 63 8.64 -4.37 9.46
N TYR A 64 8.00 -5.39 8.87
CA TYR A 64 7.47 -5.36 7.51
C TYR A 64 6.05 -5.91 7.41
N TYR A 65 5.36 -5.46 6.38
CA TYR A 65 4.08 -5.97 5.91
C TYR A 65 4.20 -6.41 4.46
N LEU A 66 4.09 -7.72 4.25
CA LEU A 66 4.13 -8.34 2.93
C LEU A 66 2.71 -8.40 2.39
N VAL A 67 2.46 -7.72 1.27
CA VAL A 67 1.13 -7.61 0.67
C VAL A 67 1.02 -8.58 -0.50
N PHE A 68 -0.05 -9.36 -0.48
CA PHE A 68 -0.40 -10.36 -1.48
C PHE A 68 -1.77 -10.06 -2.07
N ASP A 69 -1.98 -10.49 -3.30
CA ASP A 69 -3.29 -10.46 -3.93
C ASP A 69 -4.23 -11.55 -3.36
N LYS A 70 -5.45 -11.64 -3.88
CA LYS A 70 -6.43 -12.64 -3.45
C LYS A 70 -6.03 -14.09 -3.80
N LYS A 71 -5.14 -14.27 -4.79
CA LYS A 71 -4.62 -15.54 -5.31
C LYS A 71 -3.31 -15.95 -4.64
N GLY A 72 -2.75 -15.12 -3.76
CA GLY A 72 -1.48 -15.39 -3.07
C GLY A 72 -0.23 -14.93 -3.84
N VAL A 73 -0.39 -14.15 -4.90
CA VAL A 73 0.71 -13.53 -5.63
C VAL A 73 1.28 -12.40 -4.79
N PHE A 74 2.60 -12.42 -4.56
CA PHE A 74 3.30 -11.35 -3.86
C PHE A 74 3.25 -10.07 -4.70
N LEU A 75 2.83 -8.97 -4.07
CA LEU A 75 2.70 -7.67 -4.73
C LEU A 75 3.85 -6.75 -4.31
N LYS A 76 4.05 -6.60 -3.01
CA LYS A 76 5.09 -5.71 -2.45
C LYS A 76 5.35 -5.96 -0.98
N SER A 77 6.52 -5.54 -0.53
CA SER A 77 6.87 -5.40 0.88
C SER A 77 6.75 -3.93 1.30
N ILE A 78 6.24 -3.69 2.50
CA ILE A 78 6.08 -2.34 3.07
C ILE A 78 6.75 -2.32 4.44
N LYS A 79 7.69 -1.40 4.63
CA LYS A 79 8.30 -1.16 5.94
C LYS A 79 7.30 -0.51 6.89
N ASN A 80 7.24 -0.98 8.13
CA ASN A 80 6.34 -0.43 9.13
C ASN A 80 6.94 0.84 9.76
N PRO A 81 6.32 2.02 9.56
CA PRO A 81 6.82 3.27 10.16
C PRO A 81 6.70 3.29 11.70
N SER A 82 5.85 2.46 12.30
CA SER A 82 5.61 2.47 13.75
C SER A 82 6.36 1.38 14.52
N GLN A 83 7.35 0.71 13.92
CA GLN A 83 8.14 -0.35 14.57
C GLN A 83 8.69 0.10 15.94
N MET A 84 9.26 1.31 15.98
CA MET A 84 9.92 1.88 17.16
C MET A 84 9.03 2.83 17.97
N GLN A 85 7.75 2.99 17.62
CA GLN A 85 6.89 3.99 18.25
C GLN A 85 6.55 3.62 19.71
N GLY A 86 6.64 4.56 20.65
CA GLY A 86 6.35 4.29 22.08
C GLY A 86 4.89 3.88 22.33
N GLY A 87 3.94 4.53 21.64
CA GLY A 87 2.50 4.26 21.73
C GLY A 87 1.78 4.53 20.40
N GLY A 88 0.57 4.01 20.24
CA GLY A 88 -0.24 4.25 19.03
C GLY A 88 0.18 3.46 17.77
N ALA A 89 1.18 2.58 17.87
CA ALA A 89 1.69 1.82 16.74
C ALA A 89 0.62 1.01 15.99
N SER A 90 -0.41 0.52 16.69
CA SER A 90 -1.51 -0.20 16.05
C SER A 90 -2.33 0.69 15.11
N SER A 91 -2.56 1.95 15.45
CA SER A 91 -3.34 2.87 14.61
C SER A 91 -2.63 3.10 13.28
N VAL A 92 -1.34 3.44 13.35
CA VAL A 92 -0.51 3.72 12.17
C VAL A 92 -0.48 2.52 11.22
N VAL A 93 -0.33 1.31 11.78
CA VAL A 93 -0.40 0.08 10.99
C VAL A 93 -1.77 -0.13 10.36
N VAL A 94 -2.86 0.07 11.11
CA VAL A 94 -4.21 -0.11 10.57
C VAL A 94 -4.47 0.88 9.43
N ASP A 95 -4.04 2.13 9.56
CA ASP A 95 -4.16 3.15 8.51
C ASP A 95 -3.35 2.77 7.26
N LEU A 96 -2.15 2.21 7.45
CA LEU A 96 -1.34 1.64 6.37
C LEU A 96 -2.10 0.50 5.66
N LEU A 97 -2.71 -0.43 6.39
CA LEU A 97 -3.48 -1.52 5.81
C LEU A 97 -4.72 -1.04 5.04
N ILE A 98 -5.39 0.01 5.52
CA ILE A 98 -6.53 0.63 4.85
C ILE A 98 -6.08 1.28 3.53
N LYS A 99 -5.01 2.07 3.57
CA LYS A 99 -4.42 2.69 2.38
C LYS A 99 -4.06 1.64 1.32
N GLU A 100 -3.60 0.49 1.78
CA GLU A 100 -3.25 -0.66 0.94
C GLU A 100 -4.44 -1.54 0.55
N SER A 101 -5.67 -1.13 0.85
CA SER A 101 -6.91 -1.86 0.53
C SER A 101 -6.90 -3.32 1.02
N VAL A 102 -6.24 -3.58 2.15
CA VAL A 102 -6.13 -4.91 2.73
C VAL A 102 -7.45 -5.32 3.37
N LYS A 103 -7.93 -6.53 3.08
CA LYS A 103 -9.14 -7.10 3.68
C LYS A 103 -8.85 -8.18 4.71
N THR A 104 -7.68 -8.80 4.63
CA THR A 104 -7.24 -9.81 5.59
C THR A 104 -5.81 -9.52 6.03
N VAL A 105 -5.56 -9.47 7.33
CA VAL A 105 -4.22 -9.35 7.91
C VAL A 105 -3.86 -10.59 8.72
N ILE A 106 -2.59 -10.98 8.67
CA ILE A 106 -2.05 -12.13 9.39
C ILE A 106 -0.82 -11.69 10.18
N ALA A 107 -0.76 -12.10 11.43
CA ALA A 107 0.38 -11.86 12.31
C ALA A 107 0.40 -12.94 13.40
N GLY A 108 1.45 -13.00 14.23
CA GLY A 108 1.46 -13.90 15.38
C GLY A 108 0.41 -13.51 16.43
N LYS A 109 0.48 -12.29 16.95
CA LYS A 109 -0.45 -11.76 17.95
C LYS A 109 -0.92 -10.36 17.61
N PHE A 110 -2.20 -10.10 17.87
CA PHE A 110 -2.80 -8.77 17.81
C PHE A 110 -3.20 -8.32 19.22
N GLY A 111 -2.85 -7.09 19.59
CA GLY A 111 -3.32 -6.46 20.82
C GLY A 111 -4.78 -6.01 20.71
N ASP A 112 -5.47 -5.84 21.84
CA ASP A 112 -6.91 -5.54 21.86
C ASP A 112 -7.29 -4.24 21.17
N LYS A 113 -6.46 -3.19 21.34
CA LYS A 113 -6.65 -1.91 20.65
C LYS A 113 -6.64 -2.10 19.12
N MET A 114 -5.67 -2.85 18.61
CA MET A 114 -5.57 -3.16 17.19
C MET A 114 -6.76 -4.00 16.71
N LYS A 115 -7.16 -5.02 17.48
CA LYS A 115 -8.32 -5.86 17.17
C LYS A 115 -9.60 -5.02 17.03
N LYS A 116 -9.81 -4.05 17.93
CA LYS A 116 -10.95 -3.10 17.86
C LYS A 116 -10.90 -2.27 16.58
N GLN A 117 -9.74 -1.71 16.23
CA GLN A 117 -9.56 -0.90 15.02
C GLN A 117 -9.76 -1.72 13.73
N LEU A 118 -9.22 -2.94 13.67
CA LEU A 118 -9.39 -3.84 12.53
C LEU A 118 -10.87 -4.20 12.31
N LYS A 119 -11.59 -4.52 13.39
CA LYS A 119 -13.03 -4.81 13.35
C LYS A 119 -13.84 -3.61 12.86
N ALA A 120 -13.57 -2.41 13.40
CA ALA A 120 -14.24 -1.18 12.99
C ALA A 120 -14.08 -0.90 11.48
N ASN A 121 -12.90 -1.22 10.93
CA ASN A 121 -12.59 -1.05 9.51
C ASN A 121 -12.96 -2.26 8.64
N LYS A 122 -13.66 -3.26 9.18
CA LYS A 122 -14.06 -4.49 8.48
C LYS A 122 -12.88 -5.26 7.87
N ILE A 123 -11.71 -5.21 8.52
CA ILE A 123 -10.51 -5.97 8.15
C ILE A 123 -10.50 -7.26 8.98
N LYS A 124 -10.49 -8.41 8.28
CA LYS A 124 -10.36 -9.72 8.93
C LYS A 124 -8.94 -9.91 9.43
N TYR A 125 -8.77 -10.56 10.56
CA TYR A 125 -7.45 -10.86 11.11
C TYR A 125 -7.32 -12.31 11.55
N HIS A 126 -6.13 -12.88 11.38
CA HIS A 126 -5.82 -14.24 11.77
C HIS A 126 -4.46 -14.33 12.48
N GLU A 127 -4.45 -14.96 13.65
CA GLU A 127 -3.23 -15.24 14.40
C GLU A 127 -2.58 -16.53 13.86
N ARG A 128 -1.35 -16.44 13.33
CA ARG A 128 -0.56 -17.56 12.78
C ARG A 128 0.92 -17.36 13.03
N THR A 129 1.65 -18.46 13.07
CA THR A 129 3.11 -18.52 13.16
C THR A 129 3.67 -19.31 11.99
N GLY A 130 4.98 -19.20 11.74
CA GLY A 130 5.67 -19.91 10.66
C GLY A 130 6.14 -18.98 9.54
N ILE A 131 6.42 -19.56 8.38
CA ILE A 131 6.96 -18.85 7.21
C ILE A 131 5.83 -18.23 6.40
N THR A 132 6.03 -16.98 5.95
CA THR A 132 5.02 -16.22 5.18
C THR A 132 4.51 -17.01 3.97
N LYS A 133 5.42 -17.54 3.13
CA LYS A 133 5.07 -18.31 1.92
C LYS A 133 4.12 -19.48 2.20
N GLU A 134 4.44 -20.30 3.20
CA GLU A 134 3.65 -21.49 3.55
C GLU A 134 2.22 -21.13 3.99
N ILE A 135 2.08 -20.04 4.73
CA ILE A 135 0.79 -19.55 5.22
C ILE A 135 -0.08 -19.04 4.06
N VAL A 136 0.51 -18.33 3.10
CA VAL A 136 -0.22 -17.89 1.90
C VAL A 136 -0.74 -19.09 1.13
N GLU A 137 0.13 -20.07 0.85
CA GLU A 137 -0.24 -21.29 0.12
C GLU A 137 -1.37 -22.05 0.83
N THR A 138 -1.28 -22.18 2.15
CA THR A 138 -2.31 -22.84 2.97
C THR A 138 -3.67 -22.14 2.86
N ILE A 139 -3.69 -20.80 2.85
CA ILE A 139 -4.92 -20.01 2.73
C ILE A 139 -5.56 -20.18 1.36
N ILE A 140 -4.75 -20.20 0.30
CA ILE A 140 -5.24 -20.40 -1.06
C ILE A 140 -5.81 -21.81 -1.23
N LYS A 141 -5.08 -22.84 -0.78
CA LYS A 141 -5.57 -24.24 -0.79
C LYS A 141 -6.90 -24.38 -0.03
N LYS A 142 -7.04 -23.73 1.13
CA LYS A 142 -8.28 -23.77 1.93
C LYS A 142 -9.45 -23.07 1.23
N LYS A 143 -9.20 -21.99 0.48
CA LYS A 143 -10.25 -21.31 -0.32
C LYS A 143 -10.74 -22.18 -1.46
N ILE A 144 -9.83 -22.87 -2.17
CA ILE A 144 -10.19 -23.74 -3.30
C ILE A 144 -11.10 -24.89 -2.84
N LYS A 145 -10.79 -25.52 -1.70
CA LYS A 145 -11.60 -26.62 -1.15
C LYS A 145 -12.99 -26.22 -0.64
N LYS A 146 -13.26 -24.93 -0.48
CA LYS A 146 -14.52 -24.42 0.08
C LYS A 146 -15.51 -23.96 -1.01
N ASN A 147 -15.06 -23.93 -2.26
CA ASN A 147 -15.89 -23.72 -3.45
C ASN A 147 -16.16 -25.05 -4.13
#